data_AF-A0A356BW32-F1
#
_entry.id   AF-A0A356BW32-F1
#
_cell.length_a   1.000
_cell.length_b   1.000
_cell.length_c   1.000
_cell.angle_alpha   90.00
_cell.angle_beta   90.00
_cell.angle_gamma   90.00
#
_symmetry.space_group_name_H-M   'P 1'
#
loop_
_entity.id
_entity.type
_entity.pdbx_description
1 polymer ?
#
loop_
_entity_poly.entity_id
_entity_poly.type
_entity_poly.pdbx_seq_one_letter_code
_entity_poly.pdbx_strand_id
1 'polypeptide(L)'
;MGIRKIGWTLLTLVMLFILSAPLLAAPFPRSLDEIPLYPGATRDEEAERDYLEYSVYYTDDLIFREVRMYNVGVIINDVAKFYLDYLQPELAWPRKEPESLKPGESMGPVYELYFYKHVIFEKQYEYDTLIQDGKWIRTAFETRPQWEEDEWLSNMGFEWWEKNEDGDLITYSIGLEDAGYDWKKQIDYGSTILQLETTVFRGDAMWLDGWKDDWDDDWDDDWDGDSKWDGDLSWDVEDPIDLVIPTEKSLGIPFYPGMVFNMDFSQGMSMEDYHYYVFFSHDSPKHVADFYERQLGKKALATDGDYLFALRGSLPIPSDGLSIQSNKFFTGLPQTMITIQKQVDD
;
A
#
# COMPACT_ATOMS: atom_id res chain seq x y z
N MET A 1 -34.11 59.46 11.34
CA MET A 1 -32.73 58.97 11.20
C MET A 1 -32.67 57.56 11.80
N GLY A 2 -33.01 56.51 11.04
CA GLY A 2 -33.21 55.18 11.65
C GLY A 2 -33.37 53.99 10.70
N ILE A 3 -33.63 54.21 9.41
CA ILE A 3 -33.88 53.11 8.46
C ILE A 3 -32.61 52.72 7.68
N ARG A 4 -31.62 53.63 7.57
CA ARG A 4 -30.36 53.38 6.86
C ARG A 4 -29.34 52.51 7.62
N LYS A 5 -29.47 52.38 8.94
CA LYS A 5 -28.53 51.57 9.75
C LYS A 5 -28.94 50.08 9.81
N ILE A 6 -30.23 49.78 9.73
CA ILE A 6 -30.77 48.41 9.83
C ILE A 6 -30.41 47.58 8.58
N GLY A 7 -30.48 48.19 7.39
CA GLY A 7 -30.10 47.53 6.14
C GLY A 7 -28.61 47.18 6.06
N TRP A 8 -27.74 48.01 6.65
CA TRP A 8 -26.31 47.71 6.71
C TRP A 8 -26.01 46.59 7.70
N THR A 9 -26.58 46.62 8.91
CA THR A 9 -26.39 45.53 9.89
C THR A 9 -26.93 44.19 9.40
N LEU A 10 -28.07 44.18 8.67
CA LEU A 10 -28.62 42.95 8.10
C LEU A 10 -27.74 42.41 6.96
N LEU A 11 -27.19 43.30 6.12
CA LEU A 11 -26.26 42.91 5.05
C LEU A 11 -24.93 42.36 5.61
N THR A 12 -24.40 42.96 6.69
CA THR A 12 -23.18 42.47 7.36
C THR A 12 -23.44 41.13 8.04
N LEU A 13 -24.61 40.92 8.63
CA LEU A 13 -24.97 39.66 9.29
C LEU A 13 -25.22 38.53 8.28
N VAL A 14 -25.79 38.83 7.10
CA VAL A 14 -25.91 37.87 5.98
C VAL A 14 -24.54 37.55 5.38
N MET A 15 -23.63 38.52 5.24
CA MET A 15 -22.25 38.26 4.80
C MET A 15 -21.46 37.41 5.82
N LEU A 16 -21.66 37.64 7.12
CA LEU A 16 -21.06 36.82 8.18
C LEU A 16 -21.60 35.39 8.21
N PHE A 17 -22.88 35.18 7.86
CA PHE A 17 -23.48 33.84 7.74
C PHE A 17 -23.05 33.08 6.48
N ILE A 18 -22.66 33.77 5.40
CA ILE A 18 -22.10 33.13 4.19
C ILE A 18 -20.63 32.72 4.41
N LEU A 19 -19.91 33.43 5.27
CA LEU A 19 -18.53 33.10 5.66
C LEU A 19 -18.42 32.04 6.77
N SER A 20 -19.56 31.58 7.31
CA SER A 20 -19.62 30.54 8.33
C SER A 20 -20.30 29.27 7.82
N ALA A 21 -20.19 28.97 6.52
CA ALA A 21 -20.34 27.58 6.12
C ALA A 21 -19.23 26.81 6.84
N PRO A 22 -19.54 25.83 7.72
CA PRO A 22 -18.52 24.91 8.15
C PRO A 22 -17.87 24.38 6.86
N LEU A 23 -16.53 24.40 6.83
CA LEU A 23 -15.75 23.67 5.85
C LEU A 23 -16.13 22.20 6.06
N LEU A 24 -17.23 21.79 5.43
CA LEU A 24 -17.66 20.40 5.40
C LEU A 24 -16.62 19.72 4.53
N ALA A 25 -15.97 18.70 5.09
CA ALA A 25 -15.10 17.80 4.36
C ALA A 25 -15.80 17.39 3.05
N ALA A 26 -15.04 17.24 1.97
CA ALA A 26 -15.63 17.06 0.64
C ALA A 26 -16.67 15.93 0.65
N PRO A 27 -17.86 16.17 0.06
CA PRO A 27 -18.96 15.21 0.14
C PRO A 27 -18.54 13.86 -0.45
N PHE A 28 -19.09 12.79 0.11
CA PHE A 28 -18.91 11.44 -0.41
C PHE A 28 -19.27 11.39 -1.91
N PRO A 29 -18.32 11.00 -2.80
CA PRO A 29 -18.58 10.97 -4.23
C PRO A 29 -19.65 9.93 -4.59
N ARG A 30 -20.50 10.23 -5.58
CA ARG A 30 -21.48 9.26 -6.11
C ARG A 30 -20.98 8.50 -7.33
N SER A 31 -19.88 8.96 -7.90
CA SER A 31 -19.19 8.35 -9.04
C SER A 31 -17.80 8.94 -9.19
N LEU A 32 -16.92 8.27 -9.92
CA LEU A 32 -15.58 8.78 -10.23
C LEU A 32 -15.60 10.08 -11.04
N ASP A 33 -16.71 10.39 -11.74
CA ASP A 33 -16.89 11.65 -12.48
C ASP A 33 -17.06 12.87 -11.58
N GLU A 34 -17.43 12.69 -10.31
CA GLU A 34 -17.58 13.77 -9.34
C GLU A 34 -16.24 14.17 -8.68
N ILE A 35 -15.20 13.33 -8.81
CA ILE A 35 -13.87 13.62 -8.32
C ILE A 35 -13.15 14.51 -9.34
N PRO A 36 -12.70 15.72 -8.97
CA PRO A 36 -12.01 16.59 -9.91
C PRO A 36 -10.67 15.97 -10.31
N LEU A 37 -10.34 16.06 -11.59
CA LEU A 37 -9.02 15.71 -12.09
C LEU A 37 -8.06 16.88 -11.95
N TYR A 38 -6.80 16.56 -11.66
CA TYR A 38 -5.74 17.56 -11.75
C TYR A 38 -5.67 18.16 -13.17
N PRO A 39 -5.53 19.49 -13.33
CA PRO A 39 -5.46 20.11 -14.65
C PRO A 39 -4.33 19.54 -15.51
N GLY A 40 -4.69 19.03 -16.69
CA GLY A 40 -3.73 18.40 -17.62
C GLY A 40 -3.54 16.89 -17.43
N ALA A 41 -4.27 16.27 -16.50
CA ALA A 41 -4.37 14.82 -16.41
C ALA A 41 -4.87 14.21 -17.74
N THR A 42 -4.17 13.20 -18.22
CA THR A 42 -4.50 12.49 -19.46
C THR A 42 -4.78 11.03 -19.13
N ARG A 43 -5.96 10.55 -19.52
CA ARG A 43 -6.41 9.18 -19.23
C ARG A 43 -5.51 8.15 -19.90
N ASP A 44 -5.15 7.10 -19.17
CA ASP A 44 -4.32 5.98 -19.62
C ASP A 44 -5.11 4.67 -19.55
N GLU A 45 -5.82 4.37 -20.64
CA GLU A 45 -6.63 3.15 -20.73
C GLU A 45 -5.80 1.87 -20.77
N GLU A 46 -4.50 1.94 -21.07
CA GLU A 46 -3.60 0.78 -21.03
C GLU A 46 -3.22 0.47 -19.59
N ALA A 47 -2.77 1.49 -18.84
CA ALA A 47 -2.52 1.35 -17.41
C ALA A 47 -3.78 0.89 -16.65
N GLU A 48 -4.97 1.40 -17.00
CA GLU A 48 -6.24 0.95 -16.41
C GLU A 48 -6.47 -0.56 -16.59
N ARG A 49 -6.26 -1.07 -17.82
CA ARG A 49 -6.44 -2.50 -18.10
C ARG A 49 -5.41 -3.35 -17.38
N ASP A 50 -4.14 -2.94 -17.43
CA ASP A 50 -3.06 -3.64 -16.76
C ASP A 50 -3.32 -3.69 -15.25
N TYR A 51 -3.75 -2.58 -14.67
CA TYR A 51 -4.10 -2.53 -13.26
C TYR A 51 -5.26 -3.48 -12.93
N LEU A 52 -6.34 -3.47 -13.71
CA LEU A 52 -7.47 -4.39 -13.50
C LEU A 52 -7.11 -5.86 -13.74
N GLU A 53 -6.24 -6.16 -14.70
CA GLU A 53 -5.77 -7.52 -15.00
C GLU A 53 -4.84 -8.07 -13.92
N TYR A 54 -4.00 -7.21 -13.32
CA TYR A 54 -2.95 -7.64 -12.39
C TYR A 54 -3.30 -7.46 -10.90
N SER A 55 -4.31 -6.65 -10.56
CA SER A 55 -4.87 -6.55 -9.20
C SER A 55 -5.80 -7.72 -8.89
N VAL A 56 -5.21 -8.92 -8.87
CA VAL A 56 -5.85 -10.20 -8.56
C VAL A 56 -5.76 -10.47 -7.07
N TYR A 57 -6.44 -9.65 -6.28
CA TYR A 57 -6.85 -10.01 -4.92
C TYR A 57 -8.16 -9.28 -4.71
N TYR A 58 -9.27 -9.89 -5.11
CA TYR A 58 -10.59 -9.53 -4.61
C TYR A 58 -11.33 -10.83 -4.32
N THR A 59 -11.91 -10.94 -3.12
CA THR A 59 -12.69 -12.10 -2.72
C THR A 59 -13.95 -12.23 -3.59
N ASP A 60 -14.66 -13.35 -3.47
CA ASP A 60 -15.98 -13.53 -4.10
C ASP A 60 -17.02 -12.47 -3.65
N ASP A 61 -16.68 -11.63 -2.67
CA ASP A 61 -17.53 -10.58 -2.11
C ASP A 61 -17.43 -9.24 -2.85
N LEU A 62 -16.50 -9.08 -3.79
CA LEU A 62 -16.47 -7.90 -4.65
C LEU A 62 -17.67 -7.90 -5.60
N ILE A 63 -18.58 -6.96 -5.40
CA ILE A 63 -19.79 -6.78 -6.22
C ILE A 63 -19.49 -5.92 -7.44
N PHE A 64 -18.75 -4.83 -7.25
CA PHE A 64 -18.49 -3.84 -8.28
C PHE A 64 -17.12 -3.21 -8.10
N ARG A 65 -16.48 -2.90 -9.23
CA ARG A 65 -15.24 -2.16 -9.28
C ARG A 65 -15.15 -1.32 -10.54
N GLU A 66 -14.71 -0.09 -10.40
CA GLU A 66 -14.35 0.79 -11.50
C GLU A 66 -13.02 1.46 -11.16
N VAL A 67 -12.08 1.44 -12.11
CA VAL A 67 -10.78 2.10 -11.98
C VAL A 67 -10.59 3.01 -13.18
N ARG A 68 -10.00 4.19 -12.94
CA ARG A 68 -9.53 5.10 -13.97
C ARG A 68 -8.13 5.57 -13.63
N MET A 69 -7.22 5.52 -14.58
CA MET A 69 -5.83 5.92 -14.39
C MET A 69 -5.49 7.07 -15.32
N TYR A 70 -4.66 7.98 -14.82
CA TYR A 70 -4.27 9.18 -15.52
C TYR A 70 -2.78 9.44 -15.32
N ASN A 71 -2.13 9.89 -16.38
CA ASN A 71 -0.80 10.47 -16.31
C ASN A 71 -0.91 11.98 -16.13
N VAL A 72 -0.11 12.52 -15.21
CA VAL A 72 -0.01 13.95 -14.95
C VAL A 72 1.45 14.36 -15.11
N GLY A 73 1.71 15.33 -16.01
CA GLY A 73 3.06 15.81 -16.31
C GLY A 73 3.63 16.79 -15.29
N VAL A 74 3.35 16.60 -14.00
CA VAL A 74 3.90 17.39 -12.88
C VAL A 74 4.28 16.48 -11.72
N ILE A 75 5.10 17.00 -10.80
CA ILE A 75 5.59 16.27 -9.62
C ILE A 75 4.48 16.04 -8.59
N ILE A 76 4.57 14.91 -7.88
CA ILE A 76 3.52 14.43 -6.98
C ILE A 76 3.11 15.46 -5.92
N ASN A 77 4.05 16.27 -5.39
CA ASN A 77 3.75 17.26 -4.36
C ASN A 77 2.70 18.29 -4.83
N ASP A 78 2.71 18.67 -6.12
CA ASP A 78 1.74 19.65 -6.64
C ASP A 78 0.35 19.03 -6.80
N VAL A 79 0.29 17.75 -7.19
CA VAL A 79 -0.96 17.00 -7.30
C VAL A 79 -1.55 16.71 -5.91
N ALA A 80 -0.70 16.31 -4.97
CA ALA A 80 -1.06 16.09 -3.57
C ALA A 80 -1.65 17.34 -2.92
N LYS A 81 -0.97 18.50 -3.07
CA LYS A 81 -1.47 19.79 -2.55
C LYS A 81 -2.80 20.18 -3.18
N PHE A 82 -2.99 19.95 -4.47
CA PHE A 82 -4.28 20.19 -5.13
C PHE A 82 -5.41 19.42 -4.46
N TYR A 83 -5.23 18.12 -4.18
CA TYR A 83 -6.25 17.32 -3.53
C TYR A 83 -6.41 17.64 -2.04
N LEU A 84 -5.34 17.95 -1.31
CA LEU A 84 -5.43 18.45 0.08
C LEU A 84 -6.24 19.75 0.18
N ASP A 85 -5.94 20.72 -0.69
CA ASP A 85 -6.63 22.01 -0.70
C ASP A 85 -8.10 21.86 -1.09
N TYR A 86 -8.39 20.98 -2.05
CA TYR A 86 -9.74 20.75 -2.55
C TYR A 86 -10.61 19.92 -1.60
N LEU A 87 -10.07 18.82 -1.08
CA LEU A 87 -10.83 17.84 -0.30
C LEU A 87 -10.89 18.18 1.19
N GLN A 88 -9.86 18.88 1.68
CA GLN A 88 -9.64 19.16 3.10
C GLN A 88 -9.82 17.92 3.98
N PRO A 89 -9.11 16.82 3.67
CA PRO A 89 -9.28 15.55 4.34
C PRO A 89 -8.71 15.57 5.76
N GLU A 90 -9.17 14.64 6.59
CA GLU A 90 -8.53 14.35 7.88
C GLU A 90 -7.36 13.37 7.67
N LEU A 91 -6.30 13.47 8.46
CA LEU A 91 -5.26 12.44 8.45
C LEU A 91 -5.89 11.11 8.91
N ALA A 92 -5.64 10.03 8.17
CA ALA A 92 -6.25 8.74 8.48
C ALA A 92 -5.83 8.19 9.84
N TRP A 93 -4.65 8.57 10.34
CA TRP A 93 -4.14 8.15 11.64
C TRP A 93 -4.48 9.16 12.76
N PRO A 94 -4.94 8.71 13.94
CA PRO A 94 -5.25 7.32 14.32
C PRO A 94 -6.45 6.75 13.54
N ARG A 95 -6.32 5.49 13.11
CA ARG A 95 -7.24 4.83 12.17
C ARG A 95 -8.67 4.81 12.70
N LYS A 96 -9.57 5.48 11.98
CA LYS A 96 -11.01 5.24 12.12
C LYS A 96 -11.33 4.03 11.25
N GLU A 97 -11.69 2.91 11.87
CA GLU A 97 -11.97 1.69 11.11
C GLU A 97 -13.32 1.79 10.39
N PRO A 98 -13.39 1.51 9.07
CA PRO A 98 -14.64 1.55 8.30
C PRO A 98 -15.66 0.50 8.78
N GLU A 99 -15.22 -0.54 9.49
CA GLU A 99 -16.09 -1.52 10.15
C GLU A 99 -17.06 -0.90 11.16
N SER A 100 -16.71 0.26 11.74
CA SER A 100 -17.54 0.96 12.71
C SER A 100 -18.78 1.65 12.11
N LEU A 101 -18.84 1.76 10.78
CA LEU A 101 -19.97 2.38 10.07
C LEU A 101 -21.24 1.54 10.20
N LYS A 102 -22.34 2.20 10.56
CA LYS A 102 -23.67 1.61 10.46
C LYS A 102 -24.24 1.79 9.05
N PRO A 103 -25.22 0.97 8.64
CA PRO A 103 -25.95 1.19 7.40
C PRO A 103 -26.46 2.64 7.28
N GLY A 104 -26.17 3.27 6.16
CA GLY A 104 -26.45 4.68 5.86
C GLY A 104 -25.41 5.68 6.39
N GLU A 105 -24.35 5.23 7.06
CA GLU A 105 -23.26 6.10 7.53
C GLU A 105 -22.10 6.14 6.52
N SER A 106 -21.44 7.29 6.46
CA SER A 106 -20.26 7.54 5.63
C SER A 106 -19.16 8.20 6.43
N MET A 107 -17.92 7.97 6.06
CA MET A 107 -16.73 8.61 6.62
C MET A 107 -15.74 9.01 5.52
N GLY A 108 -14.86 9.95 5.87
CA GLY A 108 -13.88 10.53 4.97
C GLY A 108 -14.30 11.88 4.35
N PRO A 109 -13.47 12.46 3.47
CA PRO A 109 -12.21 11.88 3.02
C PRO A 109 -11.17 11.87 4.14
N VAL A 110 -10.46 10.76 4.25
CA VAL A 110 -9.18 10.72 4.97
C VAL A 110 -8.03 10.65 3.99
N TYR A 111 -6.81 10.92 4.46
CA TYR A 111 -5.61 10.74 3.63
C TYR A 111 -4.46 10.08 4.37
N GLU A 112 -3.58 9.46 3.58
CA GLU A 112 -2.35 8.82 4.02
C GLU A 112 -1.18 9.23 3.15
N LEU A 113 0.00 9.35 3.75
CA LEU A 113 1.24 9.76 3.11
C LEU A 113 2.23 8.61 3.14
N TYR A 114 2.95 8.42 2.03
CA TYR A 114 4.00 7.43 1.91
C TYR A 114 5.25 8.09 1.34
N PHE A 115 6.39 7.90 2.00
CA PHE A 115 7.66 8.48 1.59
C PHE A 115 8.58 7.44 0.96
N TYR A 116 9.53 7.92 0.15
CA TYR A 116 10.61 7.07 -0.34
C TYR A 116 11.51 6.64 0.81
N LYS A 117 11.77 5.34 0.93
CA LYS A 117 12.73 4.81 1.90
C LYS A 117 14.16 5.20 1.52
N HIS A 118 15.00 5.49 2.51
CA HIS A 118 16.39 5.93 2.28
C HIS A 118 17.22 4.97 1.42
N VAL A 119 16.88 3.67 1.41
CA VAL A 119 17.54 2.62 0.62
C VAL A 119 17.62 2.93 -0.88
N ILE A 120 16.72 3.76 -1.43
CA ILE A 120 16.79 4.14 -2.85
C ILE A 120 18.00 5.05 -3.16
N PHE A 121 18.52 5.76 -2.17
CA PHE A 121 19.65 6.68 -2.31
C PHE A 121 21.00 6.00 -2.09
N GLU A 122 21.01 4.69 -1.86
CA GLU A 122 22.19 3.89 -1.60
C GLU A 122 22.61 3.09 -2.84
N LYS A 123 23.82 2.52 -2.78
CA LYS A 123 24.23 1.54 -3.78
C LYS A 123 23.59 0.21 -3.47
N GLN A 124 22.78 -0.27 -4.40
CA GLN A 124 22.18 -1.59 -4.28
C GLN A 124 22.96 -2.55 -5.18
N TYR A 125 23.28 -3.71 -4.63
CA TYR A 125 24.04 -4.75 -5.31
C TYR A 125 23.24 -6.06 -5.34
N GLU A 126 23.39 -6.78 -6.43
CA GLU A 126 23.04 -8.19 -6.55
C GLU A 126 24.36 -8.97 -6.68
N TYR A 127 24.79 -9.63 -5.59
CA TYR A 127 26.15 -10.17 -5.44
C TYR A 127 27.21 -9.09 -5.72
N ASP A 128 28.03 -9.28 -6.77
CA ASP A 128 29.06 -8.34 -7.21
C ASP A 128 28.56 -7.34 -8.27
N THR A 129 27.30 -7.46 -8.69
CA THR A 129 26.70 -6.61 -9.73
C THR A 129 26.00 -5.42 -9.10
N LEU A 130 26.46 -4.21 -9.43
CA LEU A 130 25.76 -2.99 -9.04
C LEU A 130 24.42 -2.92 -9.79
N ILE A 131 23.32 -3.09 -9.07
CA ILE A 131 21.98 -2.99 -9.65
C ILE A 131 21.49 -1.55 -9.63
N GLN A 132 21.74 -0.77 -8.59
CA GLN A 132 21.35 0.63 -8.52
C GLN A 132 22.48 1.47 -7.91
N ASP A 133 22.90 2.53 -8.61
CA ASP A 133 23.77 3.54 -8.04
C ASP A 133 22.91 4.71 -7.54
N GLY A 134 22.56 4.69 -6.25
CA GLY A 134 21.74 5.73 -5.62
C GLY A 134 22.35 7.13 -5.66
N LYS A 135 23.62 7.29 -6.10
CA LYS A 135 24.25 8.60 -6.27
C LYS A 135 23.50 9.49 -7.26
N TRP A 136 23.05 8.93 -8.39
CA TRP A 136 22.29 9.71 -9.36
C TRP A 136 20.93 10.10 -8.78
N ILE A 137 20.24 9.16 -8.13
CA ILE A 137 18.94 9.39 -7.50
C ILE A 137 19.04 10.49 -6.45
N ARG A 138 20.05 10.43 -5.57
CA ARG A 138 20.32 11.48 -4.57
C ARG A 138 20.50 12.85 -5.23
N THR A 139 21.28 12.91 -6.30
CA THR A 139 21.50 14.17 -7.05
C THR A 139 20.22 14.70 -7.69
N ALA A 140 19.37 13.82 -8.24
CA ALA A 140 18.09 14.23 -8.81
C ALA A 140 17.15 14.76 -7.71
N PHE A 141 17.08 14.06 -6.58
CA PHE A 141 16.19 14.36 -5.47
C PHE A 141 16.60 15.61 -4.68
N GLU A 142 17.88 16.02 -4.71
CA GLU A 142 18.34 17.32 -4.19
C GLU A 142 17.59 18.51 -4.80
N THR A 143 17.09 18.37 -6.03
CA THR A 143 16.33 19.43 -6.72
C THR A 143 14.82 19.28 -6.59
N ARG A 144 14.35 18.13 -6.08
CA ARG A 144 12.93 17.84 -5.92
C ARG A 144 12.39 18.50 -4.64
N PRO A 145 11.12 18.93 -4.64
CA PRO A 145 10.46 19.41 -3.44
C PRO A 145 10.38 18.29 -2.42
N GLN A 146 10.88 18.57 -1.23
CA GLN A 146 10.69 17.71 -0.07
C GLN A 146 9.31 17.99 0.55
N TRP A 147 8.69 16.96 1.10
CA TRP A 147 7.44 17.09 1.85
C TRP A 147 7.73 17.55 3.28
N GLU A 148 8.64 16.84 3.95
CA GLU A 148 9.30 17.22 5.20
C GLU A 148 10.82 17.16 5.03
N GLU A 149 11.59 17.57 6.04
CA GLU A 149 13.06 17.56 5.95
C GLU A 149 13.59 16.14 5.68
N ASP A 150 14.29 15.97 4.56
CA ASP A 150 14.83 14.69 4.06
C ASP A 150 13.77 13.63 3.68
N GLU A 151 12.51 14.05 3.48
CA GLU A 151 11.41 13.16 3.07
C GLU A 151 10.82 13.58 1.72
N TRP A 152 10.79 12.64 0.78
CA TRP A 152 10.16 12.81 -0.53
C TRP A 152 8.95 11.91 -0.66
N LEU A 153 7.83 12.50 -1.04
CA LEU A 153 6.57 11.78 -1.23
C LEU A 153 6.73 10.77 -2.37
N SER A 154 6.47 9.49 -2.08
CA SER A 154 6.42 8.42 -3.06
C SER A 154 4.99 8.14 -3.49
N ASN A 155 4.06 8.14 -2.53
CA ASN A 155 2.64 7.91 -2.78
C ASN A 155 1.77 8.72 -1.81
N MET A 156 0.51 8.92 -2.19
CA MET A 156 -0.51 9.48 -1.31
C MET A 156 -1.87 8.87 -1.65
N GLY A 157 -2.61 8.48 -0.61
CA GLY A 157 -3.98 7.95 -0.74
C GLY A 157 -4.99 8.91 -0.15
N PHE A 158 -6.18 8.99 -0.76
CA PHE A 158 -7.36 9.59 -0.17
C PHE A 158 -8.49 8.59 -0.24
N GLU A 159 -9.26 8.43 0.82
CA GLU A 159 -10.32 7.42 0.87
C GLU A 159 -11.60 7.95 1.53
N TRP A 160 -12.72 7.50 0.97
CA TRP A 160 -14.03 7.59 1.56
C TRP A 160 -14.62 6.21 1.70
N TRP A 161 -15.43 6.02 2.74
CA TRP A 161 -16.18 4.79 2.95
C TRP A 161 -17.64 5.10 3.28
N GLU A 162 -18.56 4.33 2.72
CA GLU A 162 -19.99 4.37 3.02
C GLU A 162 -20.48 2.95 3.20
N LYS A 163 -21.22 2.68 4.28
CA LYS A 163 -21.99 1.44 4.40
C LYS A 163 -23.40 1.73 3.91
N ASN A 164 -23.80 1.10 2.80
CA ASN A 164 -25.13 1.33 2.25
C ASN A 164 -26.23 0.73 3.15
N GLU A 165 -27.50 0.99 2.83
CA GLU A 165 -28.65 0.48 3.61
C GLU A 165 -28.73 -1.06 3.65
N ASP A 166 -28.19 -1.74 2.63
CA ASP A 166 -28.12 -3.20 2.54
C ASP A 166 -26.93 -3.78 3.34
N GLY A 167 -26.06 -2.92 3.87
CA GLY A 167 -24.89 -3.28 4.65
C GLY A 167 -23.60 -3.48 3.85
N ASP A 168 -23.62 -3.25 2.53
CA ASP A 168 -22.43 -3.34 1.66
C ASP A 168 -21.54 -2.11 1.85
N LEU A 169 -20.23 -2.34 1.76
CA LEU A 169 -19.23 -1.29 1.89
C LEU A 169 -18.85 -0.73 0.52
N ILE A 170 -19.07 0.56 0.34
CA ILE A 170 -18.68 1.33 -0.83
C ILE A 170 -17.43 2.15 -0.48
N THR A 171 -16.35 1.93 -1.21
CA THR A 171 -15.11 2.71 -1.07
C THR A 171 -14.90 3.55 -2.31
N TYR A 172 -14.51 4.81 -2.12
CA TYR A 172 -13.93 5.65 -3.16
C TYR A 172 -12.51 5.99 -2.77
N SER A 173 -11.57 5.86 -3.70
CA SER A 173 -10.18 6.20 -3.45
C SER A 173 -9.54 7.03 -4.57
N ILE A 174 -8.59 7.87 -4.15
CA ILE A 174 -7.66 8.60 -5.02
C ILE A 174 -6.26 8.15 -4.63
N GLY A 175 -5.58 7.47 -5.54
CA GLY A 175 -4.16 7.12 -5.41
C GLY A 175 -3.29 8.06 -6.21
N LEU A 176 -2.22 8.57 -5.60
CA LEU A 176 -1.15 9.31 -6.27
C LEU A 176 0.14 8.52 -6.13
N GLU A 177 0.85 8.31 -7.23
CA GLU A 177 2.16 7.65 -7.25
C GLU A 177 3.17 8.52 -8.02
N ASP A 178 4.37 8.69 -7.46
CA ASP A 178 5.47 9.34 -8.14
C ASP A 178 6.07 8.41 -9.20
N ALA A 179 5.64 8.63 -10.44
CA ALA A 179 6.20 8.02 -11.64
C ALA A 179 7.29 8.89 -12.28
N GLY A 180 7.82 9.85 -11.51
CA GLY A 180 8.60 10.94 -12.05
C GLY A 180 10.04 10.62 -12.36
N TYR A 181 10.58 9.44 -12.06
CA TYR A 181 11.98 9.14 -12.40
C TYR A 181 12.20 7.72 -12.92
N ASP A 182 13.23 7.58 -13.76
CA ASP A 182 13.77 6.31 -14.21
C ASP A 182 15.26 6.30 -13.90
N TRP A 183 15.65 5.58 -12.85
CA TRP A 183 17.03 5.50 -12.41
C TRP A 183 17.95 4.77 -13.39
N LYS A 184 17.42 3.85 -14.20
CA LYS A 184 18.20 3.11 -15.21
C LYS A 184 18.58 4.03 -16.36
N LYS A 185 17.63 4.85 -16.80
CA LYS A 185 17.87 5.86 -17.84
C LYS A 185 18.49 7.14 -17.29
N GLN A 186 18.52 7.31 -15.97
CA GLN A 186 18.99 8.51 -15.29
C GLN A 186 18.21 9.75 -15.77
N ILE A 187 16.88 9.63 -15.82
CA ILE A 187 15.98 10.71 -16.23
C ILE A 187 14.98 10.97 -15.11
N ASP A 188 14.80 12.24 -14.77
CA ASP A 188 13.71 12.74 -13.93
C ASP A 188 12.70 13.46 -14.85
N TYR A 189 11.53 12.85 -15.03
CA TYR A 189 10.41 13.35 -15.81
C TYR A 189 9.55 14.34 -15.01
N GLY A 190 9.55 14.25 -13.67
CA GLY A 190 8.65 15.00 -12.80
C GLY A 190 7.17 14.77 -13.15
N SER A 191 6.72 13.52 -13.09
CA SER A 191 5.37 13.09 -13.44
C SER A 191 4.72 12.25 -12.35
N THR A 192 3.40 12.23 -12.33
CA THR A 192 2.59 11.53 -11.32
C THR A 192 1.56 10.65 -12.02
N ILE A 193 1.35 9.45 -11.50
CA ILE A 193 0.21 8.61 -11.83
C ILE A 193 -0.91 8.97 -10.84
N LEU A 194 -2.08 9.28 -11.39
CA LEU A 194 -3.32 9.51 -10.65
C LEU A 194 -4.27 8.34 -10.92
N GLN A 195 -4.64 7.63 -9.86
CA GLN A 195 -5.63 6.56 -9.86
C GLN A 195 -6.89 7.05 -9.18
N LEU A 196 -8.04 6.84 -9.81
CA LEU A 196 -9.36 6.94 -9.20
C LEU A 196 -9.98 5.57 -9.18
N GLU A 197 -10.51 5.15 -8.04
CA GLU A 197 -11.13 3.84 -7.91
C GLU A 197 -12.39 3.89 -7.05
N THR A 198 -13.35 3.05 -7.41
CA THR A 198 -14.47 2.72 -6.54
C THR A 198 -14.64 1.21 -6.47
N THR A 199 -14.89 0.71 -5.26
CA THR A 199 -15.21 -0.69 -5.00
C THR A 199 -16.49 -0.79 -4.18
N VAL A 200 -17.24 -1.87 -4.41
CA VAL A 200 -18.39 -2.25 -3.58
C VAL A 200 -18.18 -3.68 -3.14
N PHE A 201 -18.08 -3.90 -1.84
CA PHE A 201 -17.96 -5.22 -1.24
C PHE A 201 -19.24 -5.60 -0.51
N ARG A 202 -19.62 -6.88 -0.61
CA ARG A 202 -20.75 -7.40 0.13
C ARG A 202 -20.48 -7.37 1.63
N GLY A 203 -21.40 -6.80 2.40
CA GLY A 203 -21.27 -6.74 3.86
C GLY A 203 -20.02 -5.98 4.33
N ASP A 204 -19.49 -6.41 5.47
CA ASP A 204 -18.24 -5.95 6.09
C ASP A 204 -16.99 -6.70 5.60
N ALA A 205 -17.10 -7.43 4.49
CA ALA A 205 -15.98 -8.15 3.87
C ALA A 205 -14.94 -7.19 3.27
N MET A 206 -14.24 -6.46 4.12
CA MET A 206 -12.85 -6.12 3.88
C MET A 206 -11.98 -7.32 4.27
N TRP A 207 -10.78 -7.35 3.71
CA TRP A 207 -9.67 -8.30 3.90
C TRP A 207 -9.33 -8.80 5.31
N LEU A 208 -10.06 -8.39 6.35
CA LEU A 208 -9.84 -8.70 7.76
C LEU A 208 -10.73 -9.82 8.31
N ASP A 209 -11.85 -10.15 7.67
CA ASP A 209 -12.77 -11.16 8.23
C ASP A 209 -12.19 -12.59 8.14
N GLY A 210 -11.31 -12.84 7.16
CA GLY A 210 -10.54 -14.08 7.09
C GLY A 210 -9.43 -14.22 8.16
N TRP A 211 -9.21 -13.19 8.98
CA TRP A 211 -8.24 -13.19 10.08
C TRP A 211 -8.89 -13.12 11.47
N LYS A 212 -10.17 -12.72 11.57
CA LYS A 212 -10.89 -12.60 12.85
C LYS A 212 -11.57 -13.89 13.29
N ASP A 213 -12.06 -14.72 12.38
CA ASP A 213 -12.84 -15.91 12.74
C ASP A 213 -12.04 -17.07 13.39
N ASP A 214 -10.71 -17.00 13.39
CA ASP A 214 -9.85 -18.01 14.03
C ASP A 214 -9.19 -17.53 15.35
N TRP A 215 -9.51 -16.33 15.84
CA TRP A 215 -8.81 -15.68 16.98
C TRP A 215 -9.69 -15.26 18.18
N ASP A 216 -10.87 -15.85 18.38
CA ASP A 216 -11.57 -15.79 19.69
C ASP A 216 -11.07 -16.96 20.55
N ASP A 217 -10.38 -16.78 21.70
CA ASP A 217 -11.05 -16.53 22.98
C ASP A 217 -10.09 -16.23 24.18
N ASP A 218 -8.81 -15.86 24.01
CA ASP A 218 -7.85 -15.79 25.17
C ASP A 218 -6.98 -14.52 25.30
N TRP A 219 -7.20 -13.46 24.51
CA TRP A 219 -6.39 -12.23 24.57
C TRP A 219 -7.14 -11.02 25.14
N ASP A 220 -7.61 -11.14 26.38
CA ASP A 220 -7.94 -9.98 27.22
C ASP A 220 -6.91 -9.90 28.37
N ASP A 221 -6.49 -8.67 28.67
CA ASP A 221 -5.63 -8.22 29.79
C ASP A 221 -4.12 -8.05 29.49
N ASP A 222 -3.73 -6.88 28.96
CA ASP A 222 -2.71 -5.99 29.58
C ASP A 222 -2.17 -4.92 28.60
N TRP A 223 -3.05 -4.03 28.10
CA TRP A 223 -2.62 -2.87 27.30
C TRP A 223 -2.99 -1.53 27.95
N ASP A 224 -2.42 -1.29 29.14
CA ASP A 224 -2.31 0.03 29.76
C ASP A 224 -0.83 0.44 29.80
N GLY A 225 -0.38 1.27 28.86
CA GLY A 225 1.01 1.74 28.87
C GLY A 225 1.34 2.79 27.82
N ASP A 226 1.20 4.06 28.20
CA ASP A 226 1.74 5.26 27.56
C ASP A 226 3.00 5.03 26.70
N SER A 227 2.90 5.17 25.37
CA SER A 227 4.08 5.39 24.53
C SER A 227 3.95 6.66 23.69
N LYS A 228 4.91 7.56 23.89
CA LYS A 228 5.04 8.85 23.21
C LYS A 228 5.79 8.60 21.91
N TRP A 229 5.11 8.89 20.81
CA TRP A 229 5.59 8.80 19.44
C TRP A 229 6.82 9.68 19.16
N ASP A 230 7.94 9.05 18.83
CA ASP A 230 9.03 9.57 18.01
C ASP A 230 9.00 8.88 16.64
N GLY A 231 8.96 9.67 15.57
CA GLY A 231 8.68 9.20 14.21
C GLY A 231 9.84 8.47 13.54
N ASP A 232 10.09 7.23 13.95
CA ASP A 232 10.87 6.26 13.19
C ASP A 232 9.91 5.17 12.67
N LEU A 233 9.87 4.96 11.36
CA LEU A 233 9.17 3.84 10.73
C LEU A 233 10.12 2.62 10.65
N SER A 234 10.91 2.38 11.68
CA SER A 234 11.15 1.01 12.12
C SER A 234 9.78 0.43 12.45
N TRP A 235 9.51 -0.78 11.99
CA TRP A 235 8.51 -1.56 12.69
C TRP A 235 9.09 -1.73 14.10
N ASP A 236 8.68 -0.89 15.04
CA ASP A 236 8.94 -1.07 16.47
C ASP A 236 8.12 -2.28 16.93
N VAL A 237 8.53 -3.45 16.43
CA VAL A 237 8.36 -4.69 17.15
C VAL A 237 9.22 -4.48 18.40
N GLU A 238 8.59 -4.36 19.56
CA GLU A 238 9.29 -4.10 20.83
C GLU A 238 10.42 -5.12 21.11
N ASP A 239 10.41 -6.26 20.41
CA ASP A 239 11.56 -7.15 20.22
C ASP A 239 11.53 -7.78 18.80
N PRO A 240 12.29 -7.28 17.80
CA PRO A 240 12.34 -7.94 16.49
C PRO A 240 12.92 -9.34 16.64
N ILE A 241 12.26 -10.35 16.05
CA ILE A 241 12.79 -11.72 16.02
C ILE A 241 14.18 -11.68 15.37
N ASP A 242 15.22 -11.97 16.13
CA ASP A 242 16.60 -11.99 15.66
C ASP A 242 16.81 -13.24 14.79
N LEU A 243 16.57 -13.08 13.49
CA LEU A 243 16.77 -14.15 12.53
C LEU A 243 18.23 -14.24 12.15
N VAL A 244 18.75 -15.46 12.20
CA VAL A 244 20.07 -15.76 11.63
C VAL A 244 19.94 -15.84 10.11
N ILE A 245 20.92 -15.27 9.40
CA ILE A 245 21.03 -15.40 7.93
C ILE A 245 20.93 -16.89 7.56
N PRO A 246 19.93 -17.28 6.75
CA PRO A 246 19.66 -18.68 6.47
C PRO A 246 20.73 -19.30 5.58
N THR A 247 20.84 -20.63 5.67
CA THR A 247 21.63 -21.47 4.75
C THR A 247 20.74 -22.52 4.11
N GLU A 248 21.15 -23.10 2.97
CA GLU A 248 20.43 -24.22 2.34
C GLU A 248 20.15 -25.35 3.35
N LYS A 249 21.12 -25.61 4.23
CA LYS A 249 21.02 -26.62 5.28
C LYS A 249 19.97 -26.27 6.35
N SER A 250 19.87 -25.00 6.76
CA SER A 250 18.89 -24.58 7.77
C SER A 250 17.46 -24.57 7.21
N LEU A 251 17.30 -24.18 5.94
CA LEU A 251 15.99 -24.14 5.29
C LEU A 251 15.57 -25.47 4.67
N GLY A 252 16.50 -26.40 4.48
CA GLY A 252 16.23 -27.72 3.92
C GLY A 252 15.90 -27.71 2.43
N ILE A 253 16.22 -26.62 1.74
CA ILE A 253 16.03 -26.48 0.29
C ILE A 253 17.28 -25.88 -0.36
N PRO A 254 17.58 -26.22 -1.62
CA PRO A 254 18.63 -25.54 -2.36
C PRO A 254 18.25 -24.09 -2.63
N PHE A 255 19.23 -23.21 -2.62
CA PHE A 255 19.01 -21.81 -2.92
C PHE A 255 18.89 -21.62 -4.43
N TYR A 256 17.90 -20.83 -4.85
CA TYR A 256 17.75 -20.48 -6.25
C TYR A 256 18.97 -19.65 -6.71
N PRO A 257 19.62 -19.99 -7.83
CA PRO A 257 20.75 -19.22 -8.33
C PRO A 257 20.34 -17.77 -8.60
N GLY A 258 21.00 -16.82 -7.94
CA GLY A 258 20.67 -15.41 -8.13
C GLY A 258 19.72 -14.82 -7.07
N MET A 259 19.16 -15.61 -6.15
CA MET A 259 18.24 -15.08 -5.16
C MET A 259 18.93 -14.28 -4.04
N VAL A 260 18.31 -13.18 -3.62
CA VAL A 260 18.84 -12.24 -2.64
C VAL A 260 18.01 -12.30 -1.37
N PHE A 261 18.65 -12.62 -0.23
CA PHE A 261 18.00 -12.62 1.07
C PHE A 261 17.71 -11.20 1.55
N ASN A 262 16.52 -10.96 2.10
CA ASN A 262 16.16 -9.69 2.70
C ASN A 262 15.86 -9.88 4.19
N MET A 263 16.77 -9.41 5.06
CA MET A 263 16.67 -9.57 6.50
C MET A 263 15.45 -8.84 7.06
N ASP A 264 15.30 -7.57 6.73
CA ASP A 264 14.25 -6.71 7.29
C ASP A 264 12.84 -7.25 6.98
N PHE A 265 12.61 -7.70 5.76
CA PHE A 265 11.34 -8.37 5.40
C PHE A 265 11.16 -9.71 6.10
N SER A 266 12.25 -10.47 6.26
CA SER A 266 12.18 -11.76 6.96
C SER A 266 11.82 -11.57 8.42
N GLN A 267 12.43 -10.59 9.10
CA GLN A 267 12.15 -10.28 10.50
C GLN A 267 10.75 -9.71 10.67
N GLY A 268 10.36 -8.74 9.82
CA GLY A 268 9.03 -8.12 9.89
C GLY A 268 7.87 -9.07 9.55
N MET A 269 8.12 -10.16 8.81
CA MET A 269 7.12 -11.19 8.53
C MET A 269 7.15 -12.36 9.52
N SER A 270 8.19 -12.46 10.34
CA SER A 270 8.35 -13.57 11.29
C SER A 270 7.51 -13.39 12.54
N MET A 271 7.02 -14.52 13.05
CA MET A 271 6.26 -14.65 14.29
C MET A 271 6.92 -15.71 15.17
N GLU A 272 6.55 -15.78 16.45
CA GLU A 272 7.14 -16.72 17.41
C GLU A 272 7.08 -18.19 16.92
N ASP A 273 5.93 -18.59 16.36
CA ASP A 273 5.69 -19.96 15.87
C ASP A 273 6.20 -20.23 14.45
N TYR A 274 6.47 -19.16 13.68
CA TYR A 274 6.85 -19.27 12.27
C TYR A 274 7.87 -18.22 11.87
N HIS A 275 9.03 -18.70 11.45
CA HIS A 275 10.04 -17.85 10.82
C HIS A 275 9.86 -17.85 9.30
N TYR A 276 9.77 -16.66 8.73
CA TYR A 276 9.70 -16.44 7.30
C TYR A 276 11.02 -15.89 6.79
N TYR A 277 11.60 -16.58 5.81
CA TYR A 277 12.82 -16.16 5.15
C TYR A 277 12.48 -15.70 3.74
N VAL A 278 12.60 -14.40 3.51
CA VAL A 278 12.22 -13.75 2.26
C VAL A 278 13.44 -13.53 1.39
N PHE A 279 13.33 -13.96 0.14
CA PHE A 279 14.32 -13.74 -0.90
C PHE A 279 13.67 -13.12 -2.13
N PHE A 280 14.47 -12.47 -2.97
CA PHE A 280 14.02 -11.92 -4.24
C PHE A 280 14.85 -12.42 -5.40
N SER A 281 14.24 -12.58 -6.57
CA SER A 281 14.89 -12.99 -7.81
C SER A 281 14.42 -12.14 -9.00
N HIS A 282 15.32 -11.89 -9.95
CA HIS A 282 15.00 -11.24 -11.22
C HIS A 282 14.38 -12.17 -12.24
N ASP A 283 14.39 -13.48 -12.04
CA ASP A 283 13.71 -14.41 -12.94
C ASP A 283 12.20 -14.41 -12.69
N SER A 284 11.39 -14.71 -13.71
CA SER A 284 9.93 -14.80 -13.56
C SER A 284 9.52 -15.87 -12.53
N PRO A 285 8.38 -15.75 -11.83
CA PRO A 285 7.95 -16.74 -10.84
C PRO A 285 7.87 -18.16 -11.39
N LYS A 286 7.42 -18.28 -12.66
CA LYS A 286 7.37 -19.56 -13.36
C LYS A 286 8.75 -20.22 -13.49
N HIS A 287 9.79 -19.46 -13.83
CA HIS A 287 11.14 -19.99 -14.01
C HIS A 287 11.71 -20.49 -12.68
N VAL A 288 11.51 -19.72 -11.62
CA VAL A 288 11.91 -20.09 -10.26
C VAL A 288 11.15 -21.33 -9.79
N ALA A 289 9.85 -21.42 -10.07
CA ALA A 289 9.04 -22.60 -9.75
C ALA A 289 9.51 -23.85 -10.50
N ASP A 290 9.77 -23.75 -11.82
CA ASP A 290 10.28 -24.86 -12.63
C ASP A 290 11.65 -25.36 -12.13
N PHE A 291 12.47 -24.50 -11.50
CA PHE A 291 13.68 -24.91 -10.80
C PHE A 291 13.35 -25.74 -9.56
N TYR A 292 12.49 -25.23 -8.66
CA TYR A 292 12.16 -25.93 -7.42
C TYR A 292 11.37 -27.22 -7.65
N GLU A 293 10.54 -27.31 -8.69
CA GLU A 293 9.89 -28.58 -9.06
C GLU A 293 10.93 -29.66 -9.41
N ARG A 294 11.98 -29.29 -10.14
CA ARG A 294 13.07 -30.21 -10.53
C ARG A 294 13.94 -30.60 -9.34
N GLN A 295 14.26 -29.65 -8.47
CA GLN A 295 15.14 -29.90 -7.32
C GLN A 295 14.44 -30.69 -6.21
N LEU A 296 13.18 -30.36 -5.93
CA LEU A 296 12.42 -30.99 -4.85
C LEU A 296 11.73 -32.28 -5.29
N GLY A 297 11.61 -32.52 -6.60
CA GLY A 297 10.88 -33.66 -7.15
C GLY A 297 9.38 -33.63 -6.82
N LYS A 298 8.85 -32.44 -6.49
CA LYS A 298 7.46 -32.18 -6.11
C LYS A 298 6.84 -31.20 -7.10
N LYS A 299 5.53 -31.32 -7.32
CA LYS A 299 4.77 -30.33 -8.08
C LYS A 299 4.29 -29.23 -7.15
N ALA A 300 4.37 -27.98 -7.62
CA ALA A 300 3.76 -26.87 -6.92
C ALA A 300 2.23 -26.94 -7.04
N LEU A 301 1.53 -26.44 -6.02
CA LEU A 301 0.20 -25.91 -6.22
C LEU A 301 0.36 -24.57 -6.94
N ALA A 302 -0.11 -24.49 -8.18
CA ALA A 302 -0.07 -23.27 -8.98
C ALA A 302 -1.44 -22.59 -8.93
N THR A 303 -1.44 -21.30 -8.59
CA THR A 303 -2.62 -20.44 -8.51
C THR A 303 -2.26 -19.08 -9.09
N ASP A 304 -2.87 -18.74 -10.23
CA ASP A 304 -2.75 -17.42 -10.88
C ASP A 304 -1.33 -16.85 -11.04
N GLY A 305 -0.37 -17.73 -11.35
CA GLY A 305 1.03 -17.36 -11.58
C GLY A 305 1.92 -17.40 -10.34
N ASP A 306 1.35 -17.68 -9.17
CA ASP A 306 2.06 -17.99 -7.93
C ASP A 306 2.16 -19.51 -7.74
N TYR A 307 3.18 -19.93 -6.99
CA TYR A 307 3.51 -21.34 -6.79
C TYR A 307 3.79 -21.62 -5.32
N LEU A 308 3.12 -22.65 -4.77
CA LEU A 308 3.31 -23.08 -3.39
C LEU A 308 3.76 -24.54 -3.32
N PHE A 309 4.81 -24.79 -2.55
CA PHE A 309 5.33 -26.12 -2.26
C PHE A 309 5.18 -26.43 -0.78
N ALA A 310 4.57 -27.58 -0.46
CA ALA A 310 4.66 -28.16 0.87
C ALA A 310 6.02 -28.86 1.04
N LEU A 311 6.92 -28.26 1.81
CA LEU A 311 8.18 -28.88 2.20
C LEU A 311 7.92 -29.91 3.31
N ARG A 312 7.13 -29.52 4.33
CA ARG A 312 6.63 -30.34 5.45
C ARG A 312 5.13 -30.04 5.65
N GLY A 313 4.31 -31.05 5.95
CA GLY A 313 2.85 -30.90 6.07
C GLY A 313 2.11 -31.03 4.72
N SER A 314 0.89 -30.48 4.65
CA SER A 314 0.02 -30.56 3.47
C SER A 314 -0.45 -29.18 3.01
N LEU A 315 -0.59 -29.01 1.70
CA LEU A 315 -1.22 -27.82 1.12
C LEU A 315 -2.71 -27.71 1.53
N PRO A 316 -3.30 -26.50 1.55
CA PRO A 316 -2.70 -25.22 1.17
C PRO A 316 -1.86 -24.54 2.27
N ILE A 317 -1.89 -25.04 3.51
CA ILE A 317 -1.17 -24.45 4.65
C ILE A 317 -0.15 -25.46 5.18
N PRO A 318 1.07 -25.52 4.61
CA PRO A 318 2.09 -26.46 5.06
C PRO A 318 2.79 -25.97 6.34
N SER A 319 3.27 -26.91 7.16
CA SER A 319 4.10 -26.61 8.33
C SER A 319 5.45 -25.97 7.94
N ASP A 320 6.05 -26.46 6.85
CA ASP A 320 7.16 -25.78 6.19
C ASP A 320 6.77 -25.55 4.73
N GLY A 321 6.79 -24.29 4.31
CA GLY A 321 6.32 -23.85 3.00
C GLY A 321 7.42 -23.20 2.18
N LEU A 322 7.31 -23.31 0.87
CA LEU A 322 8.02 -22.46 -0.09
C LEU A 322 7.00 -21.84 -1.01
N SER A 323 6.83 -20.53 -0.94
CA SER A 323 6.03 -19.76 -1.89
C SER A 323 6.93 -19.01 -2.86
N ILE A 324 6.46 -18.90 -4.10
CA ILE A 324 7.11 -18.15 -5.18
C ILE A 324 6.02 -17.30 -5.80
N GLN A 325 6.19 -15.99 -5.71
CA GLN A 325 5.17 -15.03 -6.09
C GLN A 325 5.77 -13.91 -6.91
N SER A 326 4.95 -13.26 -7.73
CA SER A 326 5.37 -12.01 -8.34
C SER A 326 5.56 -10.95 -7.24
N ASN A 327 6.71 -10.28 -7.22
CA ASN A 327 6.90 -9.10 -6.38
C ASN A 327 6.13 -7.93 -7.00
N LYS A 328 4.92 -7.70 -6.49
CA LYS A 328 4.03 -6.63 -6.92
C LYS A 328 3.98 -5.45 -5.95
N PHE A 329 4.58 -5.59 -4.77
CA PHE A 329 4.38 -4.68 -3.64
C PHE A 329 5.62 -3.86 -3.28
N PHE A 330 6.81 -4.36 -3.59
CA PHE A 330 8.05 -3.76 -3.12
C PHE A 330 8.85 -3.15 -4.27
N THR A 331 8.56 -1.88 -4.54
CA THR A 331 9.24 -1.05 -5.54
C THR A 331 10.74 -0.98 -5.25
N GLY A 332 11.55 -1.21 -6.29
CA GLY A 332 13.02 -1.26 -6.18
C GLY A 332 13.60 -2.65 -5.92
N LEU A 333 12.76 -3.65 -5.61
CA LEU A 333 13.20 -5.04 -5.45
C LEU A 333 12.94 -5.90 -6.70
N PRO A 334 13.66 -7.03 -6.87
CA PRO A 334 13.50 -7.92 -8.02
C PRO A 334 12.07 -8.48 -8.17
N GLN A 335 11.70 -8.86 -9.41
CA GLN A 335 10.31 -9.14 -9.82
C GLN A 335 9.66 -10.38 -9.20
N THR A 336 10.41 -11.28 -8.56
CA THR A 336 9.89 -12.49 -7.93
C THR A 336 10.29 -12.50 -6.47
N MET A 337 9.31 -12.70 -5.59
CA MET A 337 9.52 -12.97 -4.18
C MET A 337 9.48 -14.47 -3.92
N ILE A 338 10.44 -14.97 -3.16
CA ILE A 338 10.58 -16.36 -2.75
C ILE A 338 10.53 -16.36 -1.23
N THR A 339 9.45 -16.87 -0.64
CA THR A 339 9.30 -16.89 0.82
C THR A 339 9.34 -18.32 1.31
N ILE A 340 10.20 -18.57 2.29
CA ILE A 340 10.36 -19.87 2.92
C ILE A 340 9.82 -19.77 4.34
N GLN A 341 8.74 -20.48 4.60
CA GLN A 341 8.14 -20.58 5.91
C GLN A 341 8.73 -21.79 6.64
N LYS A 342 9.14 -21.57 7.89
CA LYS A 342 9.65 -22.59 8.80
C LYS A 342 8.88 -22.50 10.10
N GLN A 343 8.20 -23.58 10.46
CA GLN A 343 7.65 -23.69 11.80
C GLN A 343 8.80 -23.78 12.81
N VAL A 344 8.71 -22.97 13.85
CA VAL A 344 9.58 -23.04 15.02
C VAL A 344 8.96 -24.11 15.92
N ASP A 345 9.64 -25.25 16.05
CA ASP A 345 9.24 -26.27 17.01
C ASP A 345 9.81 -25.82 18.39
N ASP A 346 8.97 -25.82 19.45
CA ASP A 346 9.37 -25.54 20.85
C ASP A 346 10.62 -26.31 21.33
#